data_AF-A0A0B2BSU7-F1
#
_entry.id   AF-A0A0B2BSU7-F1
#
_cell.length_a   1.000
_cell.length_b   1.000
_cell.length_c   1.000
_cell.angle_alpha   90.00
_cell.angle_beta   90.00
_cell.angle_gamma   90.00
#
_symmetry.space_group_name_H-M   'P 1'
#
loop_
_entity.id
_entity.type
_entity.pdbx_description
1 polymer ?
#
loop_
_entity_poly.entity_id
_entity_poly.type
_entity_poly.pdbx_seq_one_letter_code
_entity_poly.pdbx_strand_id
1 'polypeptide(L)'
;MSFDQQGELFPLDQTADLAGQLAIGHRDFIEIFGTGWTEVDERFHDFDADPAGGLESPFGSWFVTGTPPQLMLRINGDSLDLAAAQPRWEGHTLAIRPGPYESMGRSTWDADSLGEVVTRLLRRRRNAFRYCRYCHDLTPPENAFERDVCMGCASAVLGVGF
;
A
#
# COMPACT_ATOMS: atom_id res chain seq x y z
N MET A 1 -12.30 -1.42 19.87
CA MET A 1 -11.10 -0.68 20.32
C MET A 1 -10.27 -1.65 21.15
N SER A 2 -9.08 -2.02 20.67
CA SER A 2 -8.17 -2.90 21.41
C SER A 2 -6.84 -2.17 21.58
N PHE A 3 -6.33 -2.14 22.81
CA PHE A 3 -5.10 -1.45 23.19
C PHE A 3 -4.09 -2.49 23.66
N ASP A 4 -2.82 -2.34 23.30
CA ASP A 4 -1.70 -3.04 23.97
C ASP A 4 -1.10 -2.15 25.07
N GLN A 5 -0.34 -2.75 25.98
CA GLN A 5 0.26 -2.15 27.19
C GLN A 5 1.22 -0.96 26.94
N GLN A 6 1.39 -0.52 25.69
CA GLN A 6 2.28 0.57 25.30
C GLN A 6 1.58 1.77 24.63
N GLY A 7 0.25 1.74 24.47
CA GLY A 7 -0.51 2.90 23.99
C GLY A 7 -0.31 3.27 22.52
N GLU A 8 0.34 2.42 21.72
CA GLU A 8 0.41 2.59 20.26
C GLU A 8 -0.93 2.19 19.62
N LEU A 9 -1.52 3.12 18.87
CA LEU A 9 -2.66 2.86 18.00
C LEU A 9 -2.16 2.05 16.81
N PHE A 10 -2.31 0.73 16.85
CA PHE A 10 -2.15 -0.07 15.65
C PHE A 10 -3.29 0.26 14.68
N PRO A 11 -3.00 0.53 13.39
CA PRO A 11 -4.07 0.67 12.42
C PRO A 11 -4.92 -0.60 12.43
N LEU A 12 -6.24 -0.40 12.53
CA LEU A 12 -7.19 -1.51 12.61
C LEU A 12 -7.15 -2.30 11.31
N ASP A 13 -7.11 -3.62 11.41
CA ASP A 13 -7.19 -4.50 10.24
C ASP A 13 -8.59 -4.41 9.62
N GLN A 14 -8.65 -3.91 8.39
CA GLN A 14 -9.87 -3.66 7.61
C GLN A 14 -10.25 -4.82 6.71
N THR A 15 -9.54 -5.96 6.77
CA THR A 15 -9.74 -7.09 5.83
C THR A 15 -11.20 -7.56 5.75
N ALA A 16 -11.87 -7.74 6.90
CA ALA A 16 -13.25 -8.20 6.94
C ALA A 16 -14.24 -7.15 6.41
N ASP A 17 -14.01 -5.88 6.75
CA ASP A 17 -14.87 -4.77 6.35
C ASP A 17 -14.79 -4.53 4.84
N LEU A 18 -13.59 -4.62 4.25
CA LEU A 18 -13.38 -4.51 2.82
C LEU A 18 -14.01 -5.67 2.04
N ALA A 19 -13.90 -6.90 2.54
CA ALA A 19 -14.58 -8.05 1.95
C ALA A 19 -16.10 -7.82 1.91
N GLY A 20 -16.68 -7.30 3.01
CA GLY A 20 -18.09 -6.95 3.10
C GLY A 20 -18.52 -5.88 2.10
N GLN A 21 -17.71 -4.81 1.95
CA GLN A 21 -18.00 -3.72 0.99
C GLN A 21 -17.97 -4.19 -0.47
N LEU A 22 -17.08 -5.12 -0.80
CA LEU A 22 -17.02 -5.72 -2.14
C LEU A 22 -18.09 -6.79 -2.39
N ALA A 23 -18.84 -7.17 -1.35
CA ALA A 23 -19.77 -8.31 -1.36
C ALA A 23 -19.09 -9.62 -1.81
N ILE A 24 -17.81 -9.78 -1.48
CA ILE A 24 -17.01 -10.98 -1.74
C ILE A 24 -16.91 -11.77 -0.42
N GLY A 25 -16.93 -13.10 -0.50
CA GLY A 25 -16.72 -13.94 0.68
C GLY A 25 -15.36 -13.64 1.33
N HIS A 26 -15.30 -13.53 2.66
CA HIS A 26 -14.06 -13.17 3.36
C HIS A 26 -12.87 -14.06 3.00
N ARG A 27 -13.12 -15.36 2.80
CA ARG A 27 -12.09 -16.31 2.34
C ARG A 27 -11.58 -15.98 0.94
N ASP A 28 -12.48 -15.74 -0.02
CA ASP A 28 -12.12 -15.43 -1.39
C ASP A 28 -11.38 -14.08 -1.46
N PHE A 29 -11.80 -13.11 -0.65
CA PHE A 29 -11.10 -11.85 -0.50
C PHE A 29 -9.65 -12.07 -0.03
N ILE A 30 -9.42 -12.92 0.98
CA ILE A 30 -8.08 -13.25 1.45
C ILE A 30 -7.26 -13.95 0.36
N GLU A 31 -7.87 -14.89 -0.37
CA GLU A 31 -7.19 -15.62 -1.45
C GLU A 31 -6.77 -14.68 -2.60
N ILE A 32 -7.58 -13.67 -2.92
CA ILE A 32 -7.31 -12.70 -3.99
C ILE A 32 -6.38 -11.57 -3.53
N PHE A 33 -6.70 -10.93 -2.40
CA PHE A 33 -6.11 -9.65 -1.97
C PHE A 33 -5.13 -9.79 -0.80
N GLY A 34 -5.15 -10.90 -0.07
CA GLY A 34 -4.38 -11.07 1.17
C GLY A 34 -5.06 -10.47 2.40
N THR A 35 -4.29 -10.28 3.47
CA THR A 35 -4.74 -9.83 4.80
C THR A 35 -3.98 -8.60 5.27
N GLY A 36 -4.32 -8.06 6.44
CA GLY A 36 -3.57 -6.96 7.07
C GLY A 36 -3.78 -5.64 6.34
N TRP A 37 -5.01 -5.39 5.90
CA TRP A 37 -5.38 -4.16 5.25
C TRP A 37 -5.52 -3.04 6.27
N THR A 38 -4.93 -1.90 5.99
CA THR A 38 -4.95 -0.73 6.87
C THR A 38 -5.33 0.49 6.06
N GLU A 39 -6.10 1.39 6.66
CA GLU A 39 -6.43 2.67 6.02
C GLU A 39 -5.17 3.55 5.96
N VAL A 40 -4.91 4.15 4.81
CA VAL A 40 -3.81 5.09 4.63
C VAL A 40 -4.24 6.43 5.21
N ASP A 41 -3.43 6.98 6.11
CA ASP A 41 -3.70 8.28 6.69
C ASP A 41 -3.56 9.39 5.64
N GLU A 42 -4.71 9.86 5.16
CA GLU A 42 -4.84 10.87 4.12
C GLU A 42 -4.56 12.31 4.61
N ARG A 43 -4.18 12.52 5.88
CA ARG A 43 -3.95 13.86 6.46
C ARG A 43 -2.82 14.68 5.82
N PHE A 44 -2.08 14.13 4.86
CA PHE A 44 -1.02 14.81 4.10
C PHE A 44 -1.42 15.04 2.64
N HIS A 45 -2.65 15.46 2.36
CA HIS A 45 -3.01 15.95 1.04
C HIS A 45 -2.29 17.28 0.76
N ASP A 46 -1.47 17.29 -0.28
CA ASP A 46 -1.09 18.51 -0.98
C ASP A 46 -2.39 19.12 -1.52
N PHE A 47 -2.79 20.25 -0.93
CA PHE A 47 -4.01 20.99 -1.29
C PHE A 47 -4.04 21.39 -2.77
N ASP A 48 -2.89 21.42 -3.45
CA ASP A 48 -2.72 21.83 -4.85
C ASP A 48 -2.75 20.64 -5.84
N ALA A 49 -2.68 19.39 -5.36
CA ALA A 49 -2.70 18.18 -6.20
C ALA A 49 -4.10 17.55 -6.36
N ASP A 50 -5.09 18.00 -5.58
CA ASP A 50 -6.49 17.59 -5.69
C ASP A 50 -7.36 18.79 -6.12
N PRO A 51 -7.95 18.81 -7.33
CA PRO A 51 -8.91 19.84 -7.71
C PRO A 51 -10.18 19.86 -6.83
N ALA A 52 -10.39 18.87 -5.95
CA ALA A 52 -11.52 18.81 -5.03
C ALA A 52 -11.33 19.56 -3.70
N GLY A 53 -10.14 20.12 -3.41
CA GLY A 53 -9.97 21.12 -2.36
C GLY A 53 -10.40 20.66 -0.94
N GLY A 54 -9.64 19.75 -0.34
CA GLY A 54 -9.40 19.70 1.12
C GLY A 54 -10.56 19.45 2.10
N LEU A 55 -11.79 19.22 1.64
CA LEU A 55 -12.92 18.85 2.51
C LEU A 55 -13.68 17.71 1.84
N GLU A 56 -13.54 16.52 2.40
CA GLU A 56 -14.18 15.26 1.97
C GLU A 56 -13.93 14.96 0.48
N SER A 57 -12.86 14.20 0.21
CA SER A 57 -12.72 13.61 -1.12
C SER A 57 -14.04 12.92 -1.47
N PRO A 58 -14.66 13.18 -2.64
CA PRO A 58 -15.87 12.47 -3.04
C PRO A 58 -15.60 10.97 -3.28
N PHE A 59 -14.35 10.55 -3.11
CA PHE A 59 -13.84 9.20 -3.23
C PHE A 59 -13.58 8.62 -1.84
N GLY A 60 -13.80 7.31 -1.68
CA GLY A 60 -13.50 6.61 -0.43
C GLY A 60 -12.01 6.63 -0.08
N SER A 61 -11.68 6.29 1.16
CA SER A 61 -10.28 6.21 1.61
C SER A 61 -9.48 5.16 0.84
N TRP A 62 -8.18 5.39 0.69
CA TRP A 62 -7.24 4.34 0.27
C TRP A 62 -6.90 3.40 1.43
N PHE A 63 -6.84 2.11 1.11
CA PHE A 63 -6.34 1.06 2.00
C PHE A 63 -5.08 0.44 1.42
N VAL A 64 -4.18 -0.05 2.27
CA VAL A 64 -2.91 -0.66 1.90
C VAL A 64 -2.65 -1.95 2.66
N THR A 65 -1.96 -2.89 2.00
CA THR A 65 -1.45 -4.13 2.60
C THR A 65 0.01 -4.41 2.20
N GLY A 66 0.68 -5.21 3.05
CA GLY A 66 2.01 -5.76 2.85
C GLY A 66 3.09 -5.09 3.69
N THR A 67 4.12 -5.86 4.03
CA THR A 67 5.34 -5.36 4.69
C THR A 67 6.57 -5.82 3.89
N PRO A 68 7.20 -4.97 3.07
CA PRO A 68 6.86 -3.57 2.77
C PRO A 68 5.49 -3.40 2.07
N PRO A 69 4.89 -2.19 2.08
CA PRO A 69 3.62 -1.91 1.40
C PRO A 69 3.68 -2.28 -0.08
N GLN A 70 2.68 -3.03 -0.55
CA GLN A 70 2.69 -3.65 -1.87
C GLN A 70 1.47 -3.32 -2.72
N LEU A 71 0.28 -3.41 -2.15
CA LEU A 71 -0.99 -3.26 -2.87
C LEU A 71 -1.85 -2.24 -2.14
N MET A 72 -2.55 -1.43 -2.92
CA MET A 72 -3.52 -0.47 -2.44
C MET A 72 -4.85 -0.70 -3.14
N LEU A 73 -5.94 -0.46 -2.42
CA LEU A 73 -7.29 -0.47 -2.99
C LEU A 73 -8.11 0.69 -2.46
N ARG A 74 -9.08 1.12 -3.27
CA ARG A 74 -10.09 2.12 -2.90
C ARG A 74 -11.43 1.74 -3.50
N ILE A 75 -12.50 1.86 -2.73
CA ILE A 75 -13.86 1.56 -3.18
C ILE A 75 -14.60 2.89 -3.37
N ASN A 76 -15.13 3.13 -4.58
CA ASN A 76 -15.81 4.36 -4.98
C ASN A 76 -17.20 4.03 -5.53
N GLY A 77 -18.16 3.77 -4.63
CA GLY A 77 -19.52 3.39 -5.01
C GLY A 77 -19.57 2.09 -5.81
N ASP A 78 -19.52 2.20 -7.14
CA ASP A 78 -19.59 1.07 -8.09
C ASP A 78 -18.26 0.77 -8.81
N SER A 79 -17.17 1.44 -8.43
CA SER A 79 -15.82 1.12 -8.91
C SER A 79 -14.87 0.71 -7.78
N LEU A 80 -13.95 -0.18 -8.12
CA LEU A 80 -12.82 -0.61 -7.30
C LEU A 80 -11.55 -0.16 -7.99
N ASP A 81 -10.79 0.72 -7.36
CA ASP A 81 -9.48 1.14 -7.85
C ASP A 81 -8.41 0.26 -7.20
N LEU A 82 -7.54 -0.34 -8.02
CA LEU A 82 -6.40 -1.13 -7.56
C LEU A 82 -5.09 -0.50 -8.02
N ALA A 83 -4.14 -0.35 -7.11
CA ALA A 83 -2.84 0.25 -7.39
C ALA A 83 -1.71 -0.50 -6.70
N ALA A 84 -0.51 -0.46 -7.28
CA ALA A 84 0.69 -0.81 -6.53
C ALA A 84 1.01 0.32 -5.53
N ALA A 85 1.34 -0.03 -4.29
CA ALA A 85 1.77 0.94 -3.30
C ALA A 85 3.09 1.61 -3.72
N GLN A 86 3.15 2.94 -3.64
CA GLN A 86 4.35 3.74 -3.85
C GLN A 86 4.69 4.51 -2.57
N PRO A 87 5.46 3.90 -1.66
CA PRO A 87 6.03 4.63 -0.54
C PRO A 87 7.00 5.70 -1.03
N ARG A 88 6.89 6.91 -0.51
CA ARG A 88 7.76 8.05 -0.81
C ARG A 88 8.12 8.77 0.48
N TRP A 89 9.38 9.15 0.61
CA TRP A 89 9.82 9.97 1.73
C TRP A 89 9.32 11.41 1.54
N GLU A 90 8.52 11.89 2.48
CA GLU A 90 8.05 13.26 2.59
C GLU A 90 8.66 13.84 3.88
N GLY A 91 9.80 14.53 3.74
CA GLY A 91 10.64 14.89 4.88
C GLY A 91 11.16 13.65 5.60
N HIS A 92 10.83 13.51 6.88
CA HIS A 92 11.24 12.37 7.72
C HIS A 92 10.15 11.28 7.85
N THR A 93 9.05 11.38 7.11
CA THR A 93 7.95 10.41 7.16
C THR A 93 7.83 9.68 5.82
N LEU A 94 7.59 8.37 5.86
CA LEU A 94 7.31 7.58 4.67
C LEU A 94 5.81 7.64 4.37
N ALA A 95 5.42 8.51 3.44
CA ALA A 95 4.05 8.61 2.95
C ALA A 95 3.77 7.50 1.93
N ILE A 96 2.58 6.91 1.98
CA ILE A 96 2.16 5.86 1.05
C ILE A 96 1.21 6.49 0.02
N ARG A 97 1.59 6.48 -1.26
CA ARG A 97 0.77 6.98 -2.35
C ARG A 97 0.37 5.86 -3.32
N PRO A 98 -0.80 5.92 -3.96
CA PRO A 98 -1.11 5.00 -5.04
C PRO A 98 -0.21 5.30 -6.25
N GLY A 99 0.29 4.25 -6.90
CA GLY A 99 0.83 4.38 -8.26
C GLY A 99 -0.27 4.57 -9.31
N PRO A 100 0.05 4.43 -10.61
CA PRO A 100 -0.98 4.30 -11.63
C PRO A 100 -1.96 3.19 -11.25
N TYR A 101 -3.24 3.54 -11.13
CA TYR A 101 -4.29 2.65 -10.68
C TYR A 101 -5.14 2.18 -11.86
N GLU A 102 -5.82 1.06 -11.65
CA GLU A 102 -6.78 0.48 -12.57
C GLU A 102 -8.15 0.45 -11.90
N SER A 103 -9.13 1.09 -12.53
CA SER A 103 -10.51 1.15 -12.05
C SER A 103 -11.33 0.02 -12.66
N MET A 104 -11.89 -0.82 -11.80
CA MET A 104 -12.73 -1.95 -12.18
C MET A 104 -14.17 -1.67 -11.78
N GLY A 105 -15.09 -1.69 -12.75
CA GLY A 105 -16.52 -1.57 -12.46
C GLY A 105 -17.07 -2.82 -11.78
N ARG A 106 -18.17 -2.68 -11.03
CA ARG A 106 -18.81 -3.77 -10.29
C ARG A 106 -19.09 -5.03 -11.13
N SER A 107 -19.36 -4.88 -12.42
CA SER A 107 -19.62 -6.02 -13.33
C SER A 107 -18.39 -6.91 -13.59
N THR A 108 -17.19 -6.47 -13.23
CA THR A 108 -15.92 -7.21 -13.42
C THR A 108 -15.29 -7.64 -12.09
N TRP A 109 -16.06 -7.63 -10.99
CA TRP A 109 -15.60 -8.07 -9.68
C TRP A 109 -15.72 -9.59 -9.51
N ASP A 110 -15.34 -10.35 -10.54
CA ASP A 110 -15.18 -11.79 -10.43
C ASP A 110 -13.75 -12.15 -9.98
N ALA A 111 -13.60 -13.32 -9.37
CA ALA A 111 -12.35 -13.73 -8.74
C ALA A 111 -11.17 -13.80 -9.73
N ASP A 112 -11.42 -14.21 -10.97
CA ASP A 112 -10.38 -14.37 -11.98
C ASP A 112 -9.88 -12.99 -12.44
N SER A 113 -10.80 -12.08 -12.79
CA SER A 113 -10.48 -10.70 -13.19
C SER A 113 -9.73 -9.95 -12.09
N LEU A 114 -10.20 -10.02 -10.84
CA LEU A 114 -9.54 -9.37 -9.71
C LEU A 114 -8.17 -10.00 -9.43
N GLY A 115 -8.09 -11.33 -9.44
CA GLY A 115 -6.85 -12.07 -9.23
C GLY A 115 -5.77 -11.76 -10.24
N GLU A 116 -6.14 -11.60 -11.53
CA GLU A 116 -5.20 -11.21 -12.58
C GLU A 116 -4.59 -9.82 -12.32
N VAL A 117 -5.44 -8.83 -12.03
CA VAL A 117 -5.02 -7.44 -11.77
C VAL A 117 -4.12 -7.39 -10.53
N VAL A 118 -4.54 -8.01 -9.43
CA VAL A 118 -3.76 -8.06 -8.18
C VAL A 118 -2.40 -8.74 -8.42
N THR A 119 -2.38 -9.90 -9.08
CA THR A 119 -1.13 -10.62 -9.37
C THR A 119 -0.18 -9.78 -10.20
N ARG A 120 -0.69 -9.08 -11.23
CA ARG A 120 0.12 -8.19 -12.07
C ARG A 120 0.71 -7.03 -11.27
N LEU A 121 -0.09 -6.37 -10.44
CA LEU A 121 0.36 -5.25 -9.60
C LEU A 121 1.42 -5.70 -8.58
N LEU A 122 1.18 -6.81 -7.88
CA LEU A 122 2.13 -7.39 -6.93
C LEU A 122 3.44 -7.79 -7.61
N ARG A 123 3.37 -8.45 -8.78
CA ARG A 123 4.55 -8.83 -9.56
C ARG A 123 5.36 -7.60 -9.96
N ARG A 124 4.70 -6.55 -10.45
CA ARG A 124 5.36 -5.29 -10.82
C ARG A 124 6.09 -4.68 -9.62
N ARG A 125 5.44 -4.63 -8.45
CA ARG A 125 6.01 -4.07 -7.23
C ARG A 125 7.20 -4.89 -6.73
N ARG A 126 7.07 -6.21 -6.62
CA ARG A 126 8.14 -7.11 -6.17
C ARG A 126 9.35 -7.10 -7.11
N ASN A 127 9.12 -6.95 -8.42
CA ASN A 127 10.20 -6.82 -9.41
C ASN A 127 11.04 -5.55 -9.24
N ALA A 128 10.60 -4.56 -8.46
CA ALA A 128 11.39 -3.38 -8.14
C ALA A 128 12.41 -3.64 -7.03
N PHE A 129 12.26 -4.71 -6.24
CA PHE A 129 13.08 -4.95 -5.06
C PHE A 129 14.44 -5.49 -5.47
N ARG A 130 15.48 -5.16 -4.71
CA ARG A 130 16.86 -5.57 -4.98
C ARG A 130 17.49 -6.10 -3.70
N TYR A 131 18.35 -7.10 -3.84
CA TYR A 131 19.12 -7.59 -2.69
C TYR A 131 20.22 -6.58 -2.34
N CYS A 132 20.39 -6.31 -1.05
CA CYS A 132 21.53 -5.56 -0.55
C CYS A 132 22.79 -6.43 -0.59
N ARG A 133 23.89 -5.94 -1.16
CA ARG A 133 25.16 -6.68 -1.27
C ARG A 133 25.86 -6.94 0.07
N TYR A 134 25.44 -6.28 1.16
CA TYR A 134 26.06 -6.40 2.48
C TYR A 134 25.27 -7.32 3.41
N CYS A 135 23.96 -7.07 3.59
CA CYS A 135 23.12 -7.89 4.47
C CYS A 135 22.35 -9.00 3.73
N HIS A 136 22.33 -8.98 2.39
CA HIS A 136 21.56 -9.91 1.55
C HIS A 136 20.04 -9.87 1.76
N ASP A 137 19.50 -8.83 2.40
CA ASP A 137 18.06 -8.64 2.53
C ASP A 137 17.45 -8.09 1.24
N LEU A 138 16.24 -8.55 0.94
CA LEU A 138 15.44 -8.03 -0.16
C LEU A 138 14.93 -6.63 0.21
N THR A 139 15.52 -5.62 -0.43
CA THR A 139 15.31 -4.21 -0.11
C THR A 139 14.34 -3.58 -1.11
N PRO A 140 13.25 -2.95 -0.66
CA PRO A 140 12.39 -2.19 -1.55
C PRO A 140 13.06 -0.86 -1.95
N PRO A 141 12.75 -0.28 -3.12
CA PRO A 141 13.41 0.90 -3.66
C PRO A 141 13.41 2.11 -2.72
N GLU A 142 12.35 2.32 -1.95
CA GLU A 142 12.25 3.41 -0.97
C GLU A 142 13.25 3.29 0.20
N ASN A 143 13.79 2.10 0.44
CA ASN A 143 14.79 1.83 1.48
C ASN A 143 16.19 1.58 0.88
N ALA A 144 16.35 1.79 -0.43
CA ALA A 144 17.61 1.63 -1.13
C ALA A 144 18.37 2.96 -1.17
N PHE A 145 19.66 2.92 -0.83
CA PHE A 145 20.58 4.05 -1.01
C PHE A 145 21.14 4.05 -2.44
N GLU A 146 21.64 2.90 -2.88
CA GLU A 146 22.07 2.62 -4.25
C GLU A 146 21.37 1.37 -4.77
N ARG A 147 21.63 1.01 -6.04
CA ARG A 147 20.99 -0.13 -6.72
C ARG A 147 21.08 -1.45 -5.93
N ASP A 148 22.16 -1.67 -5.20
CA ASP A 148 22.46 -2.90 -4.45
C ASP A 148 22.88 -2.64 -2.99
N VAL A 149 22.51 -1.48 -2.42
CA VAL A 149 22.84 -1.12 -1.02
C VAL A 149 21.61 -0.55 -0.33
N CYS A 150 21.20 -1.14 0.79
CA CYS A 150 20.11 -0.61 1.62
C CYS A 150 20.59 0.58 2.48
N MET A 151 19.65 1.45 2.88
CA MET A 151 19.94 2.62 3.72
C MET A 151 20.61 2.24 5.06
N GLY A 152 20.22 1.11 5.67
CA GLY A 152 20.83 0.63 6.91
C GLY A 152 22.33 0.29 6.74
N CYS A 153 22.69 -0.46 5.70
CA CYS A 153 24.09 -0.77 5.42
C CYS A 153 24.88 0.44 4.92
N ALA A 154 24.25 1.35 4.16
CA ALA A 154 24.89 2.60 3.77
C ALA A 154 25.30 3.42 5.00
N SER A 155 24.43 3.53 6.00
CA SER A 155 24.76 4.21 7.25
C SER A 155 25.87 3.50 8.03
N ALA A 156 25.73 2.18 8.23
CA ALA A 156 26.66 1.40 9.06
C ALA A 156 28.06 1.24 8.45
N VAL A 157 28.17 1.13 7.12
CA VAL A 157 29.42 0.80 6.43
C VAL A 157 30.02 2.01 5.71
N LEU A 158 29.19 2.87 5.12
CA LEU A 158 29.65 4.01 4.30
C LEU A 158 29.62 5.34 5.07
N GLY A 159 29.07 5.37 6.29
CA GLY A 159 28.99 6.57 7.13
C GLY A 159 27.97 7.60 6.65
N VAL A 160 26.95 7.17 5.90
CA VAL A 160 25.86 8.05 5.45
C VAL A 160 24.93 8.37 6.63
N GLY A 161 24.75 9.66 6.94
CA GLY A 161 23.76 10.16 7.89
C GLY A 161 22.52 10.69 7.17
N PHE A 162 21.36 10.60 7.83
CA PHE A 162 20.06 11.08 7.36
C PHE A 162 19.46 12.04 8.38
#